data_AF-A0A4Q1CLQ6-F1
#
_entry.id   AF-A0A4Q1CLQ6-F1
#
_cell.length_a   1.000
_cell.length_b   1.000
_cell.length_c   1.000
_cell.angle_alpha   90.00
_cell.angle_beta   90.00
_cell.angle_gamma   90.00
#
_symmetry.space_group_name_H-M   'P 1'
#
loop_
_entity.id
_entity.type
_entity.pdbx_description
1 polymer ?
#
loop_
_entity_poly.entity_id
_entity_poly.type
_entity_poly.pdbx_seq_one_letter_code
_entity_poly.pdbx_strand_id
1 'polypeptide(L)'
;MKTFFPIIFFLAACTTKSGKVDNAQPTVRDTLQQQAAQVNKPNVNAESKIQTLILSYNAISCTCAQWSESKFNNDTSERVRYWLEPENTLLVNADTLYSGDNLPLQIQVTGRIVNENGYPVGANVEKLGLDEEAKVFMYTKIKVLKNGQKKKA
;
A
#
# COMPACT_ATOMS: atom_id res chain seq x y z
N MET A 1 31.71 55.69 10.09
CA MET A 1 31.46 56.45 11.34
C MET A 1 29.97 56.76 11.35
N LYS A 2 29.12 56.06 12.14
CA LYS A 2 28.76 56.31 13.56
C LYS A 2 28.48 57.81 13.81
N THR A 3 27.36 58.28 14.36
CA THR A 3 26.13 57.75 14.98
C THR A 3 25.29 59.00 15.35
N PHE A 4 23.97 58.86 15.58
CA PHE A 4 23.23 59.29 16.79
C PHE A 4 21.74 59.53 16.53
N PHE A 5 20.91 58.60 17.05
CA PHE A 5 19.51 58.78 17.45
C PHE A 5 19.47 59.48 18.83
N PRO A 6 18.34 60.09 19.29
CA PRO A 6 17.38 59.32 20.11
C PRO A 6 15.91 59.83 20.15
N ILE A 7 15.11 59.15 21.00
CA ILE A 7 13.83 59.54 21.67
C ILE A 7 12.57 59.40 20.76
N ILE A 8 11.52 58.63 21.06
CA ILE A 8 10.73 58.56 22.30
C ILE A 8 10.08 57.18 22.51
N PHE A 9 10.22 56.71 23.75
CA PHE A 9 9.45 55.65 24.42
C PHE A 9 7.96 56.02 24.50
N PHE A 10 7.06 55.18 24.01
CA PHE A 10 5.68 55.14 24.52
C PHE A 10 5.42 53.75 25.10
N LEU A 11 5.44 53.69 26.43
CA LEU A 11 4.77 52.69 27.23
C LEU A 11 3.27 52.92 27.11
N ALA A 12 2.52 51.91 26.63
CA ALA A 12 1.09 51.80 26.87
C ALA A 12 0.75 50.37 27.26
N ALA A 13 -0.02 50.26 28.34
CA ALA A 13 -0.24 49.09 29.17
C ALA A 13 -0.89 47.89 28.47
N CYS A 14 -0.58 46.70 28.97
CA CYS A 14 -1.43 45.52 28.84
C CYS A 14 -2.85 45.82 29.34
N THR A 15 -3.85 45.52 28.52
CA THR A 15 -5.19 45.19 29.00
C THR A 15 -5.61 43.87 28.37
N THR A 16 -5.74 42.84 29.21
CA THR A 16 -6.41 41.58 28.89
C THR A 16 -7.90 41.86 28.69
N LYS A 17 -8.42 41.56 27.49
CA LYS A 17 -9.84 41.26 27.30
C LYS A 17 -9.98 39.83 26.81
N SER A 18 -10.43 38.98 27.73
CA SER A 18 -11.11 37.73 27.42
C SER A 18 -12.44 38.06 26.74
N GLY A 19 -12.84 37.24 25.75
CA GLY A 19 -14.22 37.18 25.28
C GLY A 19 -14.41 37.23 23.77
N LYS A 20 -14.16 36.10 23.09
CA LYS A 20 -15.22 35.33 22.42
C LYS A 20 -14.63 34.00 21.92
N VAL A 21 -15.01 32.92 22.58
CA VAL A 21 -14.97 31.57 22.01
C VAL A 21 -16.15 31.53 21.05
N ASP A 22 -15.93 31.91 19.80
CA ASP A 22 -16.83 31.49 18.74
C ASP A 22 -16.43 30.04 18.43
N ASN A 23 -17.22 29.09 18.95
CA ASN A 23 -17.21 27.70 18.49
C ASN A 23 -17.64 27.70 17.02
N ALA A 24 -16.70 28.00 16.12
CA ALA A 24 -16.84 27.66 14.72
C ALA A 24 -16.69 26.13 14.64
N GLN A 25 -17.84 25.45 14.63
CA GLN A 25 -17.90 24.04 14.31
C GLN A 25 -17.20 23.84 12.95
N PRO A 26 -16.19 22.96 12.87
CA PRO A 26 -15.47 22.73 11.63
C PRO A 26 -16.49 22.35 10.55
N THR A 27 -16.47 23.10 9.46
CA THR A 27 -17.34 22.88 8.32
C THR A 27 -17.11 21.46 7.80
N VAL A 28 -18.18 20.76 7.38
CA VAL A 28 -18.11 19.38 6.85
C VAL A 28 -17.02 19.21 5.78
N ARG A 29 -16.66 20.28 5.06
CA ARG A 29 -15.55 20.29 4.09
C ARG A 29 -14.16 20.22 4.73
N ASP A 30 -13.94 20.85 5.88
CA ASP A 30 -12.68 20.76 6.62
C ASP A 30 -12.52 19.37 7.24
N THR A 31 -13.63 18.76 7.69
CA THR A 31 -13.65 17.36 8.14
C THR A 31 -13.41 16.38 6.98
N LEU A 32 -13.96 16.63 5.80
CA LEU A 32 -13.74 15.81 4.60
C LEU A 32 -12.31 15.96 4.04
N GLN A 33 -11.72 17.15 4.09
CA GLN A 33 -10.32 17.33 3.67
C GLN A 33 -9.33 16.73 4.67
N GLN A 34 -9.62 16.78 5.97
CA GLN A 34 -8.82 16.08 6.98
C GLN A 34 -9.03 14.56 6.97
N GLN A 35 -10.21 14.06 6.60
CA GLN A 35 -10.47 12.61 6.45
C GLN A 35 -9.96 12.04 5.12
N ALA A 36 -9.85 12.83 4.05
CA ALA A 36 -9.24 12.38 2.78
C ALA A 36 -7.72 12.20 2.87
N ALA A 37 -7.05 12.84 3.84
CA ALA A 37 -5.60 12.70 4.05
C ALA A 37 -5.20 11.50 4.94
N GLN A 38 -6.17 10.72 5.44
CA GLN A 38 -5.96 9.57 6.32
C GLN A 38 -6.33 8.23 5.67
N VAL A 39 -6.38 8.16 4.33
CA VAL A 39 -6.55 6.89 3.61
C VAL A 39 -5.18 6.36 3.21
N ASN A 40 -4.72 5.34 3.94
CA ASN A 40 -3.62 4.43 3.60
C ASN A 40 -2.30 5.08 3.17
N LYS A 41 -1.63 5.78 4.09
CA LYS A 41 -0.18 5.81 4.01
C LYS A 41 0.30 4.40 4.37
N PRO A 42 0.97 3.65 3.48
CA PRO A 42 1.50 2.35 3.85
C PRO A 42 2.37 2.58 5.08
N ASN A 43 2.09 1.84 6.16
CA ASN A 43 3.00 1.75 7.29
C ASN A 43 4.19 0.91 6.81
N VAL A 44 4.99 1.52 5.93
CA VAL A 44 6.26 0.97 5.50
C VAL A 44 7.14 1.08 6.73
N ASN A 45 7.08 0.05 7.56
CA ASN A 45 8.07 -0.13 8.59
C ASN A 45 9.43 -0.07 7.86
N ALA A 46 10.24 0.93 8.20
CA ALA A 46 11.42 1.32 7.45
C ALA A 46 12.50 0.22 7.38
N GLU A 47 12.24 -0.92 8.03
CA GLU A 47 13.10 -2.10 8.12
C GLU A 47 12.64 -3.29 7.25
N SER A 48 11.64 -3.11 6.37
CA SER A 48 11.19 -4.20 5.49
C SER A 48 12.32 -4.72 4.58
N LYS A 49 12.82 -5.92 4.89
CA LYS A 49 13.94 -6.57 4.21
C LYS A 49 13.61 -6.81 2.73
N ILE A 50 14.49 -6.35 1.84
CA ILE A 50 14.42 -6.74 0.43
C ILE A 50 14.71 -8.23 0.32
N GLN A 51 13.82 -8.96 -0.34
CA GLN A 51 13.92 -10.40 -0.53
C GLN A 51 13.46 -10.80 -1.93
N THR A 52 13.90 -11.98 -2.37
CA THR A 52 13.47 -12.59 -3.62
C THR A 52 12.65 -13.83 -3.33
N LEU A 53 11.45 -13.90 -3.90
CA LEU A 53 10.51 -15.00 -3.74
C LEU A 53 10.30 -15.69 -5.09
N ILE A 54 10.12 -17.01 -5.06
CA ILE A 54 9.64 -17.78 -6.21
C ILE A 54 8.20 -18.16 -5.92
N LEU A 55 7.26 -17.56 -6.64
CA LEU A 55 5.84 -17.66 -6.37
C LEU A 55 5.13 -18.47 -7.45
N SER A 56 4.16 -19.29 -7.04
CA SER A 56 3.23 -20.00 -7.90
C SER A 56 1.87 -19.34 -7.83
N TYR A 57 1.21 -19.23 -8.98
CA TYR A 57 -0.18 -18.81 -9.05
C TYR A 57 -1.12 -19.94 -8.60
N ASN A 58 -2.13 -19.59 -7.82
CA ASN A 58 -3.13 -20.49 -7.28
C ASN A 58 -4.48 -20.17 -7.93
N ALA A 59 -4.94 -21.02 -8.85
CA ALA A 59 -6.28 -20.92 -9.43
C ALA A 59 -7.32 -21.43 -8.42
N ILE A 60 -7.84 -20.51 -7.60
CA ILE A 60 -8.89 -20.78 -6.60
C ILE A 60 -10.12 -19.92 -6.87
N SER A 61 -11.28 -20.35 -6.38
CA SER A 61 -12.55 -19.70 -6.64
C SER A 61 -12.84 -18.46 -5.80
N CYS A 62 -12.08 -18.22 -4.73
CA CYS A 62 -12.25 -17.02 -3.91
C CYS A 62 -11.47 -15.83 -4.46
N THR A 63 -11.90 -14.65 -4.06
CA THR A 63 -11.27 -13.34 -4.28
C THR A 63 -10.10 -13.09 -3.34
N CYS A 64 -9.42 -14.16 -2.90
CA CYS A 64 -8.29 -14.11 -1.99
C CYS A 64 -6.97 -13.85 -2.74
N ALA A 65 -5.90 -13.62 -1.97
CA ALA A 65 -4.53 -13.56 -2.48
C ALA A 65 -4.12 -14.84 -3.25
N GLN A 66 -3.78 -14.69 -4.53
CA GLN A 66 -3.61 -15.81 -5.46
C GLN A 66 -2.16 -16.31 -5.58
N TRP A 67 -1.19 -15.68 -4.94
CA TRP A 67 0.22 -16.08 -5.02
C TRP A 67 0.72 -16.75 -3.76
N SER A 68 1.57 -17.75 -3.89
CA SER A 68 2.23 -18.40 -2.74
C SER A 68 3.62 -18.89 -3.08
N GLU A 69 4.49 -19.04 -2.07
CA GLU A 69 5.83 -19.59 -2.31
C GLU A 69 5.77 -21.00 -2.93
N SER A 70 6.49 -21.19 -4.03
CA SER A 70 6.44 -22.41 -4.83
C SER A 70 6.98 -23.64 -4.11
N LYS A 71 7.77 -23.44 -3.05
CA LYS A 71 8.29 -24.53 -2.20
C LYS A 71 7.17 -25.25 -1.43
N PHE A 72 6.01 -24.59 -1.24
CA PHE A 72 4.82 -25.13 -0.58
C PHE A 72 3.74 -25.58 -1.56
N ASN A 73 4.12 -25.94 -2.79
CA ASN A 73 3.15 -26.45 -3.77
C ASN A 73 2.59 -27.82 -3.38
N ASN A 74 3.41 -28.67 -2.74
CA ASN A 74 3.05 -30.03 -2.34
C ASN A 74 2.52 -30.13 -0.90
N ASP A 75 2.81 -29.13 -0.06
CA ASP A 75 2.28 -29.04 1.30
C ASP A 75 1.58 -27.69 1.47
N THR A 76 0.26 -27.73 1.50
CA THR A 76 -0.56 -26.52 1.58
C THR A 76 -0.72 -25.99 3.00
N SER A 77 -0.33 -26.75 4.03
CA SER A 77 -0.52 -26.39 5.43
C SER A 77 0.39 -25.24 5.88
N GLU A 78 1.57 -25.11 5.25
CA GLU A 78 2.55 -24.04 5.50
C GLU A 78 2.44 -22.88 4.49
N ARG A 79 1.41 -22.92 3.63
CA ARG A 79 1.30 -21.97 2.52
C ARG A 79 0.90 -20.59 3.00
N VAL A 80 1.82 -19.63 2.84
CA VAL A 80 1.51 -18.20 2.96
C VAL A 80 1.04 -17.65 1.62
N ARG A 81 -0.09 -16.94 1.63
CA ARG A 81 -0.64 -16.22 0.47
C ARG A 81 -0.14 -14.79 0.40
N TYR A 82 -0.01 -14.27 -0.82
CA TYR A 82 0.47 -12.92 -1.10
C TYR A 82 -0.42 -12.20 -2.09
N TRP A 83 -0.73 -10.96 -1.76
CA TRP A 83 -1.08 -9.91 -2.71
C TRP A 83 0.21 -9.38 -3.33
N LEU A 84 0.23 -9.20 -4.65
CA LEU A 84 1.41 -8.69 -5.36
C LEU A 84 1.12 -7.31 -5.95
N GLU A 85 2.01 -6.36 -5.66
CA GLU A 85 1.89 -5.00 -6.18
C GLU A 85 3.17 -4.57 -6.89
N PRO A 86 3.10 -4.06 -8.13
CA PRO A 86 4.26 -3.45 -8.75
C PRO A 86 4.58 -2.13 -8.04
N GLU A 87 5.87 -1.86 -7.78
CA GLU A 87 6.29 -0.57 -7.18
C GLU A 87 5.99 0.63 -8.11
N ASN A 88 5.87 0.39 -9.41
CA ASN A 88 5.54 1.41 -10.40
C ASN A 88 4.86 0.81 -11.64
N THR A 89 4.26 1.67 -12.45
CA THR A 89 3.47 1.28 -13.63
C THR A 89 4.28 0.74 -14.80
N LEU A 90 5.62 0.77 -14.76
CA LEU A 90 6.47 0.19 -15.79
C LEU A 90 6.65 -1.32 -15.61
N LEU A 91 6.35 -1.85 -14.43
CA LEU A 91 6.38 -3.28 -14.14
C LEU A 91 5.05 -3.93 -14.53
N VAL A 92 5.13 -5.11 -15.16
CA VAL A 92 3.93 -5.89 -15.49
C VAL A 92 3.17 -6.28 -14.23
N ASN A 93 1.84 -6.11 -14.23
CA ASN A 93 1.00 -6.59 -13.15
C ASN A 93 0.98 -8.13 -13.17
N ALA A 94 1.51 -8.75 -12.11
CA ALA A 94 1.58 -10.20 -11.96
C ALA A 94 0.22 -10.89 -12.17
N ASP A 95 -0.89 -10.34 -11.66
CA ASP A 95 -2.22 -10.96 -11.74
C ASP A 95 -2.73 -11.09 -13.19
N THR A 96 -2.21 -10.26 -14.10
CA THR A 96 -2.56 -10.31 -15.53
C THR A 96 -1.81 -11.41 -16.30
N LEU A 97 -0.84 -12.08 -15.67
CA LEU A 97 -0.05 -13.14 -16.30
C LEU A 97 -0.84 -14.45 -16.45
N TYR A 98 -1.89 -14.66 -15.65
CA TYR A 98 -2.76 -15.82 -15.78
C TYR A 98 -3.80 -15.58 -16.88
N SER A 99 -3.80 -16.42 -17.92
CA SER A 99 -4.72 -16.33 -19.06
C SER A 99 -5.93 -17.25 -18.95
N GLY A 100 -6.12 -17.94 -17.82
CA GLY A 100 -7.21 -18.90 -17.63
C GLY A 100 -6.84 -20.35 -17.91
N ASP A 101 -5.71 -20.61 -18.58
CA ASP A 101 -5.36 -21.94 -19.10
C ASP A 101 -3.86 -22.28 -19.02
N ASN A 102 -3.01 -21.36 -18.56
CA ASN A 102 -1.56 -21.45 -18.60
C ASN A 102 -0.93 -21.89 -17.27
N LEU A 103 -1.49 -22.91 -16.63
CA LEU A 103 -0.89 -23.53 -15.43
C LEU A 103 0.11 -24.64 -15.80
N PRO A 104 1.22 -24.79 -15.04
CA PRO A 104 1.61 -23.98 -13.89
C PRO A 104 2.21 -22.63 -14.32
N LEU A 105 1.79 -21.57 -13.63
CA LEU A 105 2.38 -20.23 -13.75
C LEU A 105 3.27 -19.98 -12.52
N GLN A 106 4.56 -19.72 -12.77
CA GLN A 106 5.54 -19.41 -11.73
C GLN A 106 6.33 -18.15 -12.09
N ILE A 107 6.54 -17.30 -11.10
CA ILE A 107 7.30 -16.06 -11.23
C ILE A 107 8.38 -15.98 -10.15
N GLN A 108 9.43 -15.24 -10.45
CA GLN A 108 10.39 -14.75 -9.48
C GLN A 108 10.17 -13.26 -9.29
N VAL A 109 10.00 -12.81 -8.06
CA VAL A 109 9.84 -11.39 -7.71
C VAL A 109 10.89 -10.97 -6.69
N THR A 110 11.44 -9.77 -6.85
CA THR A 110 12.30 -9.13 -5.86
C THR A 110 11.61 -7.88 -5.35
N GLY A 111 11.56 -7.71 -4.04
CA GLY A 111 10.78 -6.66 -3.41
C GLY A 111 10.77 -6.77 -1.89
N ARG A 112 9.74 -6.21 -1.26
CA ARG A 112 9.57 -6.18 0.20
C ARG A 112 8.11 -6.38 0.58
N ILE A 113 7.89 -6.85 1.80
CA ILE A 113 6.56 -6.85 2.42
C ILE A 113 6.27 -5.41 2.87
N VAL A 114 5.16 -4.85 2.39
CA VAL A 114 4.68 -3.50 2.77
C VAL A 114 3.49 -3.54 3.72
N ASN A 115 2.85 -4.71 3.82
CA ASN A 115 1.83 -5.00 4.83
C ASN A 115 1.85 -6.50 5.15
N GLU A 116 1.91 -6.87 6.43
CA GLU A 116 1.90 -8.26 6.88
C GLU A 116 0.49 -8.87 6.88
N ASN A 117 -0.54 -8.05 7.01
CA ASN A 117 -1.93 -8.47 7.03
C ASN A 117 -2.83 -7.34 6.51
N GLY A 118 -3.19 -7.42 5.23
CA GLY A 118 -4.12 -6.46 4.63
C GLY A 118 -4.33 -6.67 3.14
N TYR A 119 -4.61 -5.57 2.45
CA TYR A 119 -4.98 -5.54 1.03
C TYR A 119 -4.03 -4.65 0.22
N PRO A 120 -3.96 -4.85 -1.11
CA PRO A 120 -3.29 -3.93 -2.03
C PRO A 120 -3.71 -2.47 -1.82
N VAL A 121 -2.78 -1.53 -1.94
CA VAL A 121 -3.05 -0.10 -1.93
C VAL A 121 -4.04 0.27 -3.04
N GLY A 122 -5.12 0.95 -2.65
CA GLY A 122 -6.17 1.36 -3.58
C GLY A 122 -7.16 0.25 -3.95
N ALA A 123 -7.04 -0.95 -3.36
CA ALA A 123 -8.08 -1.97 -3.48
C ALA A 123 -9.38 -1.48 -2.84
N ASN A 124 -10.46 -1.51 -3.61
CA ASN A 124 -11.81 -1.28 -3.08
C ASN A 124 -12.36 -2.61 -2.56
N VAL A 125 -12.09 -2.92 -1.30
CA VAL A 125 -12.40 -4.21 -0.64
C VAL A 125 -13.87 -4.57 -0.81
N GLU A 126 -14.79 -3.64 -0.55
CA GLU A 126 -16.25 -3.87 -0.65
C GLU A 126 -16.69 -4.17 -2.09
N LYS A 127 -16.17 -3.42 -3.07
CA LYS A 127 -16.53 -3.61 -4.48
C LYS A 127 -15.92 -4.88 -5.08
N LEU A 128 -14.70 -5.21 -4.66
CA LEU A 128 -13.95 -6.37 -5.16
C LEU A 128 -14.32 -7.66 -4.42
N GLY A 129 -15.07 -7.55 -3.31
CA GLY A 129 -15.45 -8.67 -2.48
C GLY A 129 -14.26 -9.37 -1.83
N LEU A 130 -13.14 -8.68 -1.62
CA LEU A 130 -11.94 -9.32 -1.05
C LEU A 130 -12.26 -9.86 0.33
N ASP A 131 -12.08 -11.16 0.48
CA ASP A 131 -12.56 -11.97 1.60
C ASP A 131 -11.43 -12.41 2.54
N GLU A 132 -10.18 -12.13 2.18
CA GLU A 132 -9.00 -12.52 2.96
C GLU A 132 -7.91 -11.43 2.97
N GLU A 133 -7.54 -10.99 4.17
CA GLU A 133 -6.31 -10.22 4.39
C GLU A 133 -5.09 -11.13 4.27
N ALA A 134 -4.06 -10.66 3.57
CA ALA A 134 -2.83 -11.43 3.38
C ALA A 134 -1.61 -10.51 3.36
N LYS A 135 -0.42 -11.09 3.18
CA LYS A 135 0.80 -10.31 3.02
C LYS A 135 0.75 -9.56 1.69
N VAL A 136 1.03 -8.25 1.71
CA VAL A 136 1.19 -7.43 0.52
C VAL A 136 2.67 -7.30 0.21
N PHE A 137 3.08 -7.88 -0.92
CA PHE A 137 4.45 -7.85 -1.39
C PHE A 137 4.60 -6.89 -2.57
N MET A 138 5.26 -5.76 -2.33
CA MET A 138 5.55 -4.79 -3.36
C MET A 138 6.86 -5.14 -4.05
N TYR A 139 6.82 -5.46 -5.34
CA TYR A 139 7.98 -5.88 -6.12
C TYR A 139 8.53 -4.78 -7.01
N THR A 140 9.86 -4.77 -7.11
CA THR A 140 10.64 -3.86 -7.96
C THR A 140 11.20 -4.58 -9.19
N LYS A 141 11.18 -5.92 -9.19
CA LYS A 141 11.56 -6.79 -10.30
C LYS A 141 10.64 -7.99 -10.37
N ILE A 142 10.31 -8.41 -11.58
CA ILE A 142 9.53 -9.61 -11.85
C ILE A 142 10.12 -10.34 -13.07
N LYS A 143 10.16 -11.68 -12.98
CA LYS A 143 10.57 -12.56 -14.06
C LYS A 143 9.64 -13.77 -14.10
N VAL A 144 9.09 -14.08 -15.28
CA VAL A 144 8.33 -15.31 -15.48
C VAL A 144 9.31 -16.49 -15.58
N LEU A 145 9.12 -17.51 -14.74
CA LEU A 145 9.93 -18.73 -14.71
C LEU A 145 9.24 -19.89 -15.44
N LYS A 146 7.92 -20.02 -15.26
CA LYS A 146 7.08 -20.99 -15.95
C LYS A 146 5.79 -20.31 -16.37
N ASN A 147 5.37 -20.60 -17.59
CA ASN A 147 4.12 -20.14 -18.16
C ASN A 147 3.52 -21.36 -18.86
N GLY A 148 2.58 -22.04 -18.21
CA GLY A 148 2.04 -23.32 -18.68
C GLY A 148 1.58 -23.25 -20.14
N GLN A 149 1.57 -24.40 -20.81
CA GLN A 149 1.16 -24.42 -22.22
C GLN A 149 -0.34 -24.13 -22.33
N LYS A 150 -0.69 -23.14 -23.16
CA LYS A 150 -2.07 -22.95 -23.61
C LYS A 150 -2.51 -24.23 -24.31
N LYS A 151 -3.63 -24.81 -23.90
CA LYS A 151 -4.22 -25.89 -24.68
C LYS A 151 -4.58 -25.29 -26.03
N LYS A 152 -4.04 -25.85 -27.12
CA LYS A 152 -4.52 -25.49 -28.46
C LYS A 152 -6.00 -25.85 -28.51
N ALA A 153 -6.85 -24.83 -28.69
CA ALA A 153 -8.26 -24.99 -28.97
C ALA A 153 -8.46 -25.69 -30.33
#